data_AF-A0A1D7QWC1-F1
#
_entry.id   AF-A0A1D7QWC1-F1
#
_cell.length_a   1.000
_cell.length_b   1.000
_cell.length_c   1.000
_cell.angle_alpha   90.00
_cell.angle_beta   90.00
_cell.angle_gamma   90.00
#
_symmetry.space_group_name_H-M   'P 1'
#
loop_
_entity.id
_entity.type
_entity.pdbx_description
1 polymer ?
#
loop_
_entity_poly.entity_id
_entity_poly.type
_entity_poly.pdbx_seq_one_letter_code
_entity_poly.pdbx_strand_id
1 'polypeptide(L)' 'MEKVIQTLRRKDGENRIPVLKLEIDYELQTLYDAIVAEETFQVEESKSKLSELRNEWLRLEA' A
#
# COMPACT_ATOMS: atom_id res chain seq x y z
N MET A 1 15.35 3.82 2.75
CA MET A 1 14.43 4.96 2.52
C MET A 1 13.11 4.71 3.26
N GLU A 2 13.15 4.36 4.56
CA GLU A 2 11.95 4.02 5.37
C GLU A 2 11.27 5.23 6.04
N LYS A 3 11.85 6.44 5.93
CA LYS A 3 11.41 7.60 6.72
C LYS A 3 10.21 8.35 6.14
N VAL A 4 9.83 8.10 4.88
CA VAL A 4 8.77 8.89 4.23
C VAL A 4 7.37 8.40 4.65
N ILE A 5 7.18 7.08 4.76
CA ILE A 5 5.90 6.48 5.14
C ILE A 5 5.53 6.80 6.60
N GLN A 6 6.52 6.79 7.51
CA GLN A 6 6.27 7.18 8.91
C GLN A 6 5.96 8.67 9.08
N THR A 7 6.39 9.53 8.15
CA THR A 7 6.14 10.97 8.24
C THR A 7 4.71 11.31 7.82
N LEU A 8 4.10 10.54 6.91
CA LEU A 8 2.70 10.70 6.50
C LEU A 8 1.71 10.27 7.58
N ARG A 9 2.07 9.32 8.46
CA ARG A 9 1.25 8.94 9.63
C ARG A 9 1.06 10.06 10.68
N ARG A 10 1.88 11.13 10.65
CA ARG A 10 1.87 12.20 11.68
C ARG A 10 0.96 13.39 11.38
N LYS A 11 0.41 13.51 10.17
CA LYS A 11 -0.55 14.55 9.84
C LYS A 11 -1.83 13.90 9.33
N ASP A 12 -2.95 14.48 9.73
CA ASP A 12 -4.23 14.36 9.03
C ASP A 12 -5.04 13.08 9.33
N GLY A 13 -5.68 13.08 10.49
CA GLY A 13 -6.91 12.31 10.72
C GLY A 13 -8.07 12.67 9.78
N GLU A 14 -7.87 13.61 8.85
CA GLU A 14 -8.87 14.12 7.90
C GLU A 14 -8.75 13.53 6.48
N ASN A 15 -7.65 12.86 6.13
CA ASN A 15 -7.34 12.49 4.74
C ASN A 15 -7.02 11.00 4.56
N ARG A 16 -7.92 10.12 5.01
CA ARG A 16 -7.77 8.66 4.90
C ARG A 16 -7.65 8.16 3.45
N ILE A 17 -8.43 8.74 2.53
CA ILE A 17 -8.47 8.35 1.10
C ILE A 17 -7.11 8.56 0.39
N PRO A 18 -6.47 9.74 0.44
CA PRO A 18 -5.17 9.93 -0.21
C PRO A 18 -4.03 9.17 0.48
N VAL A 19 -4.11 8.94 1.80
CA VAL A 19 -3.16 8.08 2.52
C VAL A 19 -3.26 6.64 2.03
N LEU A 20 -4.47 6.10 1.92
CA LEU A 20 -4.70 4.75 1.42
C LEU A 20 -4.21 4.58 -0.03
N LYS A 21 -4.40 5.60 -0.86
CA LYS A 21 -3.88 5.61 -2.24
C LYS A 21 -2.35 5.54 -2.26
N LEU A 22 -1.69 6.31 -1.40
CA LEU A 22 -0.23 6.26 -1.23
C LEU A 22 0.25 4.88 -0.73
N GLU A 23 -0.49 4.24 0.17
CA GLU A 23 -0.18 2.88 0.63
C GLU A 23 -0.30 1.86 -0.51
N ILE A 24 -1.34 1.98 -1.35
CA ILE A 24 -1.51 1.15 -2.55
C ILE A 24 -0.36 1.38 -3.54
N ASP A 25 0.00 2.64 -3.83
CA ASP A 25 1.11 2.98 -4.73
C ASP A 25 2.44 2.40 -4.23
N TYR A 26 2.68 2.43 -2.91
CA TYR A 26 3.87 1.83 -2.30
C TYR A 26 3.88 0.30 -2.38
N GLU A 27 2.75 -0.36 -2.09
CA GLU A 27 2.64 -1.81 -2.17
C GLU A 27 2.75 -2.30 -3.63
N LEU A 28 2.26 -1.52 -4.60
CA LEU A 28 2.46 -1.79 -6.04
C LEU A 28 3.93 -1.70 -6.44
N GLN A 29 4.68 -0.73 -5.90
CA GLN A 29 6.12 -0.64 -6.14
C GLN A 29 6.85 -1.85 -5.54
N THR A 30 6.48 -2.25 -4.32
CA THR A 30 7.03 -3.43 -3.65
C THR A 30 6.73 -4.71 -4.44
N LEU A 31 5.50 -4.84 -4.96
CA LEU A 31 5.11 -5.94 -5.84
C LEU A 31 5.95 -5.96 -7.13
N TYR A 32 6.20 -4.79 -7.74
CA TYR A 32 7.03 -4.70 -8.94
C TYR A 32 8.47 -5.18 -8.66
N ASP A 33 9.09 -4.69 -7.58
CA ASP A 33 10.42 -5.12 -7.17
C ASP A 33 10.46 -6.64 -6.89
N ALA A 34 9.44 -7.18 -6.22
CA ALA A 34 9.31 -8.62 -5.96
C ALA A 34 9.15 -9.46 -7.24
N ILE A 35 8.39 -8.96 -8.23
CA ILE A 35 8.27 -9.61 -9.54
C ILE A 35 9.61 -9.61 -10.27
N VAL A 36 10.32 -8.47 -10.26
CA VAL A 36 11.65 -8.33 -10.90
C VAL A 36 12.68 -9.23 -10.22
N ALA A 37 12.58 -9.40 -8.90
CA ALA A 37 13.44 -10.30 -8.12
C ALA A 37 13.02 -11.78 -8.21
N GLU A 38 11.95 -12.12 -8.94
CA GLU A 38 11.35 -13.46 -9.04
C GLU A 38 10.99 -14.08 -7.66
N GLU A 39 10.77 -13.22 -6.67
CA GLU A 39 10.44 -13.57 -5.28
C GLU A 39 8.94 -13.90 -5.16
N THR A 40 8.57 -15.09 -5.63
CA THR A 40 7.17 -15.59 -5.63
C THR A 40 6.45 -15.45 -4.29
N PHE A 41 7.14 -15.61 -3.17
CA PHE A 41 6.56 -15.41 -1.84
C PHE A 41 6.17 -13.95 -1.60
N GLN A 42 7.07 -12.99 -1.86
CA GLN A 42 6.76 -11.56 -1.73
C GLN A 42 5.69 -11.11 -2.71
N VAL A 43 5.66 -11.69 -3.91
CA VAL A 43 4.62 -11.39 -4.91
C VAL A 43 3.24 -11.77 -4.38
N GLU A 44 3.08 -12.96 -3.80
CA GLU A 44 1.81 -13.40 -3.23
C GLU A 44 1.43 -12.59 -1.97
N GLU A 45 2.40 -12.26 -1.11
CA GLU A 45 2.16 -11.42 0.06
C GLU A 45 1.69 -10.01 -0.32
N SER A 46 2.36 -9.39 -1.30
CA SER A 46 2.03 -8.04 -1.78
C SER A 46 0.64 -8.00 -2.42
N LYS A 47 0.27 -9.04 -3.19
CA LYS A 47 -1.09 -9.19 -3.75
C LYS A 47 -2.16 -9.33 -2.67
N SER A 48 -1.86 -10.06 -1.60
CA SER A 48 -2.77 -10.21 -0.46
C SER A 48 -3.02 -8.85 0.20
N LYS A 49 -1.96 -8.10 0.51
CA LYS A 49 -2.04 -6.74 1.08
C LYS A 49 -2.79 -5.77 0.17
N LEU A 50 -2.52 -5.77 -1.13
CA LEU A 50 -3.25 -4.95 -2.11
C LEU A 50 -4.74 -5.26 -2.13
N SER A 51 -5.12 -6.53 -1.93
CA SER A 51 -6.53 -6.92 -1.85
C SER A 51 -7.21 -6.40 -0.59
N GLU A 52 -6.51 -6.39 0.54
CA GLU A 52 -7.01 -5.79 1.79
C GLU A 52 -7.15 -4.27 1.68
N LEU A 53 -6.13 -3.59 1.15
CA LEU A 53 -6.15 -2.15 0.90
C LEU A 53 -7.28 -1.76 -0.05
N ARG A 54 -7.52 -2.54 -1.12
CA ARG A 54 -8.64 -2.32 -2.04
C ARG A 54 -10.00 -2.45 -1.35
N ASN A 55 -10.17 -3.45 -0.48
CA ASN A 55 -11.40 -3.62 0.28
C ASN A 55 -11.63 -2.46 1.26
N GLU A 56 -10.56 -1.98 1.88
CA GLU A 56 -10.63 -0.79 2.74
C GLU A 56 -10.98 0.47 1.94
N TRP A 57 -10.44 0.62 0.72
CA TRP A 57 -10.78 1.72 -0.18
C TRP A 57 -12.26 1.75 -0.54
N LEU A 58 -12.80 0.59 -0.94
CA LEU A 58 -14.22 0.45 -1.26
C LEU A 58 -15.13 0.75 -0.06
N ARG A 59 -14.69 0.43 1.16
CA ARG A 59 -15.43 0.77 2.39
C ARG A 59 -15.40 2.25 2.73
N LEU A 60 -14.34 2.97 2.34
CA LEU A 60 -14.20 4.41 2.58
C LEU A 60 -14.83 5.26 1.47
N GLU A 61 -15.04 4.70 0.28
CA GLU A 61 -15.72 5.35 -0.85
C GLU A 61 -17.26 5.17 -0.83
N ALA A 62 -17.77 4.17 -0.10
CA ALA A 62 -19.21 3.88 0.08
C ALA A 62 -19.88 4.77 1.15
#